data_AF-A0A2I1MLN8-F1
#
_entry.id   AF-A0A2I1MLN8-F1
#
_cell.length_a   1.000
_cell.length_b   1.000
_cell.length_c   1.000
_cell.angle_alpha   90.00
_cell.angle_beta   90.00
_cell.angle_gamma   90.00
#
_symmetry.space_group_name_H-M   'P 1'
#
loop_
_entity.id
_entity.type
_entity.pdbx_description
1 polymer ?
#
loop_
_entity_poly.entity_id
_entity_poly.type
_entity_poly.pdbx_seq_one_letter_code
_entity_poly.pdbx_strand_id
1 'polypeptide(L)'
;MLRTNIGKYTFVLGIVVFVISYILPVNLLDKFTELKPLGISTIFICPILGIIGLIFSIKRKSILFAFLNLLLLLSFPITMFIGNILFK
;
A
#
# COMPACT_ATOMS: atom_id res chain seq x y z
N MET A 1 11.94 25.26 9.58
CA MET A 1 12.29 24.07 8.77
C MET A 1 11.23 22.99 9.04
N LEU A 2 10.12 22.97 8.29
CA LEU A 2 9.17 21.85 8.42
C LEU A 2 9.92 20.58 8.02
N ARG A 3 10.25 19.73 9.00
CA ARG A 3 10.83 18.41 8.78
C ARG A 3 9.70 17.49 8.29
N THR A 4 9.19 17.74 7.09
CA THR A 4 8.14 16.94 6.48
C THR A 4 8.71 15.54 6.26
N ASN A 5 8.29 14.59 7.09
CA ASN A 5 8.65 13.17 6.97
C ASN A 5 7.80 12.56 5.85
N ILE A 6 8.15 12.86 4.61
CA ILE A 6 7.43 12.38 3.42
C ILE A 6 7.25 10.87 3.48
N GLY A 7 8.27 10.10 3.88
CA GLY A 7 8.17 8.64 4.06
C GLY A 7 7.12 8.19 5.10
N LYS A 8 6.86 8.99 6.14
CA LYS A 8 5.75 8.73 7.09
C LYS A 8 4.41 9.02 6.43
N TYR A 9 4.28 10.15 5.74
CA TYR A 9 3.03 10.55 5.10
C TYR A 9 2.62 9.61 3.97
N THR A 10 3.56 9.20 3.11
CA THR A 10 3.29 8.22 2.05
C THR A 10 2.86 6.88 2.62
N PHE A 11 3.49 6.42 3.71
CA PHE A 11 3.10 5.19 4.37
C PHE A 11 1.68 5.29 4.95
N VAL A 12 1.38 6.36 5.69
CA VAL A 12 0.04 6.58 6.25
C VAL A 12 -1.01 6.68 5.15
N LEU A 13 -0.75 7.41 4.06
CA LEU A 13 -1.65 7.48 2.91
C LEU A 13 -1.86 6.12 2.27
N GLY A 14 -0.81 5.30 2.12
CA GLY A 14 -0.92 3.95 1.61
C GLY A 14 -1.81 3.06 2.47
N ILE A 15 -1.65 3.12 3.80
CA ILE A 15 -2.52 2.39 4.73
C ILE A 15 -3.97 2.86 4.63
N VAL A 16 -4.21 4.18 4.55
CA VAL A 16 -5.57 4.72 4.41
C VAL A 16 -6.21 4.20 3.12
N VAL A 17 -5.51 4.26 1.98
CA VAL A 17 -6.01 3.71 0.71
C VAL A 17 -6.28 2.21 0.82
N PHE A 18 -5.37 1.45 1.43
CA PHE A 18 -5.53 0.01 1.61
C PHE A 18 -6.78 -0.33 2.44
N VAL A 19 -6.97 0.36 3.57
CA VAL A 19 -8.13 0.13 4.45
C VAL A 19 -9.43 0.52 3.77
N ILE A 20 -9.48 1.67 3.11
CA ILE A 20 -10.66 2.10 2.34
C ILE A 20 -10.99 1.03 1.29
N SER A 21 -9.98 0.59 0.54
CA SER A 21 -10.13 -0.41 -0.51
C SER A 21 -10.59 -1.79 0.00
N TYR A 22 -10.21 -2.15 1.22
CA TYR A 22 -10.67 -3.37 1.88
C TYR A 22 -12.15 -3.29 2.31
N ILE A 23 -12.62 -2.11 2.73
CA ILE A 23 -14.01 -1.88 3.15
C ILE A 23 -14.93 -1.74 1.92
N LEU A 24 -14.42 -1.27 0.80
CA LEU A 24 -15.17 -1.08 -0.43
C LEU A 24 -15.80 -2.41 -0.91
N PRO A 25 -17.06 -2.38 -1.37
CA PRO A 25 -17.72 -3.58 -1.83
C PRO A 25 -17.05 -4.12 -3.10
N VAL A 26 -16.90 -5.44 -3.16
CA VAL A 26 -16.12 -6.11 -4.22
C VAL A 26 -16.65 -5.85 -5.62
N ASN A 27 -17.96 -5.62 -5.74
CA ASN A 27 -18.68 -5.40 -7.00
C ASN A 27 -18.74 -3.92 -7.43
N LEU A 28 -18.13 -3.00 -6.67
CA LEU A 28 -18.17 -1.56 -6.98
C LEU A 28 -17.59 -1.26 -8.37
N LEU A 29 -16.55 -2.00 -8.74
CA LEU A 29 -15.76 -1.74 -9.94
C LEU A 29 -16.09 -2.66 -11.11
N ASP A 30 -17.03 -3.60 -10.96
CA ASP A 30 -17.38 -4.60 -11.99
C ASP A 30 -17.83 -3.94 -13.31
N LYS A 31 -18.37 -2.72 -13.26
CA LYS A 31 -18.77 -1.94 -14.44
C LYS A 31 -17.60 -1.30 -15.21
N PHE A 32 -16.43 -1.20 -14.58
CA PHE A 32 -15.26 -0.51 -15.11
C PHE A 32 -14.08 -1.46 -15.33
N THR A 33 -13.87 -2.43 -14.44
CA THR A 33 -12.73 -3.35 -14.45
C THR A 33 -13.10 -4.69 -13.82
N GLU A 34 -12.44 -5.77 -14.24
CA GLU A 34 -12.56 -7.09 -13.57
C GLU A 34 -11.75 -7.19 -12.26
N LEU A 35 -11.06 -6.11 -11.88
CA LEU A 35 -10.24 -6.08 -10.67
C LEU A 35 -11.06 -5.62 -9.47
N LYS A 36 -10.99 -6.40 -8.39
CA LYS A 36 -11.53 -5.99 -7.08
C LYS A 36 -10.85 -4.71 -6.60
N PRO A 37 -11.54 -3.83 -5.85
CA PRO A 37 -10.95 -2.60 -5.29
C PRO A 37 -9.63 -2.87 -4.59
N LEU A 38 -9.60 -3.88 -3.70
CA LEU A 38 -8.41 -4.29 -2.97
C LEU A 38 -7.23 -4.59 -3.92
N GLY A 39 -7.48 -5.33 -5.00
CA GLY A 39 -6.50 -5.65 -6.02
C GLY A 39 -5.91 -4.39 -6.66
N ILE A 40 -6.76 -3.45 -7.09
CA ILE A 40 -6.29 -2.19 -7.69
C ILE A 40 -5.39 -1.42 -6.71
N SER A 41 -5.82 -1.28 -5.46
CA SER A 41 -5.06 -0.55 -4.47
C SER A 41 -3.69 -1.18 -4.20
N THR A 42 -3.61 -2.50 -4.10
CA THR A 42 -2.36 -3.21 -3.76
C THR A 42 -1.43 -3.43 -4.95
N ILE A 43 -1.96 -3.52 -6.18
CA ILE A 43 -1.17 -3.74 -7.40
C ILE A 43 -0.61 -2.41 -7.92
N PHE A 44 -1.36 -1.31 -7.77
CA PHE A 44 -0.97 -0.01 -8.35
C PHE A 44 -0.66 1.04 -7.29
N ILE A 45 -1.63 1.39 -6.44
CA ILE A 45 -1.51 2.58 -5.58
C ILE A 45 -0.48 2.39 -4.46
N CYS A 46 -0.54 1.26 -3.74
CA CYS A 46 0.36 0.96 -2.63
C CYS A 46 1.82 0.81 -3.09
N PRO A 47 2.14 0.15 -4.21
CA PRO A 47 3.49 0.14 -4.78
C PRO A 47 4.00 1.52 -5.14
N ILE A 48 3.20 2.37 -5.79
CA ILE A 48 3.62 3.73 -6.15
C ILE A 48 3.95 4.55 -4.88
N LEU A 49 3.05 4.52 -3.88
CA LEU A 49 3.27 5.22 -2.61
C LEU A 49 4.46 4.64 -1.83
N GLY A 50 4.61 3.31 -1.85
CA GLY A 50 5.72 2.58 -1.25
C GLY A 50 7.07 2.98 -1.86
N ILE A 51 7.19 3.04 -3.20
CA ILE A 51 8.43 3.49 -3.87
C ILE A 51 8.78 4.91 -3.46
N ILE A 52 7.82 5.84 -3.54
CA ILE A 52 8.05 7.25 -3.17
C ILE A 52 8.51 7.32 -1.72
N GLY A 53 7.79 6.66 -0.81
CA GLY A 53 8.12 6.65 0.61
C GLY A 53 9.45 6.01 0.93
N LEU A 54 9.81 4.93 0.23
CA LEU A 54 11.08 4.23 0.36
C LEU A 54 12.25 5.15 0.00
N ILE A 55 12.17 5.82 -1.16
CA ILE A 55 13.22 6.75 -1.63
C ILE A 55 13.45 7.87 -0.60
N PHE A 56 12.38 8.50 -0.12
CA PHE A 56 12.50 9.57 0.88
C PHE A 56 12.99 9.06 2.25
N SER A 57 12.60 7.85 2.64
CA SER A 57 13.03 7.25 3.92
C SER A 57 14.51 6.88 3.90
N ILE A 58 15.02 6.35 2.79
CA ILE A 58 16.45 6.07 2.59
C ILE A 58 17.24 7.38 2.64
N LYS A 59 16.81 8.44 1.93
CA LYS A 59 17.46 9.76 1.97
C LYS A 59 17.55 10.34 3.38
N ARG A 60 16.55 10.11 4.24
CA ARG A 60 16.56 10.55 5.64
C ARG A 60 17.19 9.55 6.62
N LYS A 61 17.77 8.44 6.14
CA LYS A 61 18.32 7.35 6.96
C LYS A 61 17.33 6.77 7.98
N SER A 62 16.04 6.84 7.67
CA SER A 62 14.99 6.30 8.53
C SER A 62 14.72 4.84 8.18
N ILE A 63 15.41 3.93 8.86
CA ILE A 63 15.27 2.47 8.66
C ILE A 63 13.82 2.01 8.87
N LEU A 64 13.15 2.49 9.92
CA LEU A 64 11.76 2.12 10.22
C LEU A 64 10.83 2.43 9.04
N PHE A 65 10.79 3.69 8.58
CA PHE A 65 9.92 4.06 7.45
C PHE A 65 10.39 3.47 6.12
N ALA A 66 11.67 3.17 5.93
CA ALA A 66 12.11 2.43 4.75
C ALA A 66 11.52 1.01 4.75
N PHE A 67 11.61 0.30 5.87
CA PHE A 67 11.01 -1.02 6.02
C PHE A 67 9.48 -1.01 5.87
N LEU A 68 8.79 -0.05 6.49
CA LEU A 68 7.33 0.09 6.38
C LEU A 68 6.88 0.38 4.93
N ASN A 69 7.57 1.26 4.21
CA ASN A 69 7.25 1.52 2.80
C ASN A 69 7.61 0.35 1.89
N LEU A 70 8.61 -0.47 2.25
CA LEU A 70 8.91 -1.73 1.57
C LEU A 70 7.78 -2.75 1.75
N LEU A 71 7.25 -2.88 2.97
CA LEU A 71 6.07 -3.73 3.22
C LEU A 71 4.84 -3.24 2.45
N LEU A 72 4.64 -1.91 2.38
CA LEU A 72 3.56 -1.33 1.59
C LEU A 72 3.70 -1.64 0.10
N LEU A 73 4.93 -1.60 -0.42
CA LEU A 73 5.25 -2.00 -1.79
C LEU A 73 4.94 -3.48 -2.04
N LEU A 74 5.22 -4.35 -1.07
CA LEU A 74 4.92 -5.77 -1.11
C LEU A 74 3.50 -6.10 -0.65
N SER A 75 2.61 -5.13 -0.51
CA SER A 75 1.25 -5.35 0.00
C SER A 75 0.47 -6.38 -0.82
N PHE A 76 0.55 -6.35 -2.15
CA PHE A 76 -0.12 -7.33 -3.01
C PHE A 76 0.32 -8.78 -2.71
N PRO A 77 1.61 -9.16 -2.86
CA PRO A 77 2.02 -10.53 -2.58
C PRO A 77 1.75 -10.94 -1.13
N ILE A 78 1.85 -10.02 -0.15
CA ILE A 78 1.50 -10.29 1.25
C ILE A 78 0.01 -10.63 1.39
N THR A 79 -0.89 -9.81 0.83
CA THR A 79 -2.33 -10.07 0.90
C THR A 79 -2.73 -11.37 0.19
N MET A 80 -2.12 -11.65 -0.96
CA MET A 80 -2.36 -12.89 -1.70
C MET A 80 -1.90 -14.11 -0.90
N PHE A 81 -0.71 -14.03 -0.28
CA PHE A 81 -0.18 -15.10 0.55
C PHE A 81 -1.05 -15.36 1.77
N ILE A 82 -1.48 -14.31 2.48
CA ILE A 82 -2.39 -14.42 3.64
C ILE A 82 -3.73 -15.01 3.21
N GLY A 83 -4.31 -14.54 2.09
CA GLY A 83 -5.56 -15.07 1.57
C GLY A 83 -5.47 -16.57 1.27
N ASN A 84 -4.38 -17.01 0.65
CA ASN A 84 -4.16 -18.43 0.34
C ASN A 84 -3.99 -19.30 1.59
N ILE A 85 -3.45 -18.76 2.68
CA ILE A 85 -3.34 -19.49 3.96
C ILE A 85 -4.68 -19.58 4.68
N LEU A 86 -5.45 -18.48 4.70
CA LEU A 86 -6.70 -18.39 5.47
C LEU A 86 -7.88 -19.09 4.80
N PHE A 87 -7.96 -19.07 3.47
CA PHE A 87 -9.08 -19.59 2.70
C PHE A 87 -8.74 -20.90 1.96
N LYS A 88 -7.76 -21.63 2.48
CA LYS A 88 -7.34 -22.93 1.95
C LYS A 88 -8.44 -23.98 2.03
#